data_AF-A0A662QW96-F1
#
_entry.id   AF-A0A662QW96-F1
#
_cell.length_a   1.000
_cell.length_b   1.000
_cell.length_c   1.000
_cell.angle_alpha   90.00
_cell.angle_beta   90.00
_cell.angle_gamma   90.00
#
_symmetry.space_group_name_H-M   'P 1'
#
loop_
_entity.id
_entity.type
_entity.pdbx_description
1 polymer ?
#
loop_
_entity_poly.entity_id
_entity_poly.type
_entity_poly.pdbx_seq_one_letter_code
_entity_poly.pdbx_strand_id
1 'polypeptide(L)'
;MIEVLAILILSLVVVVLYMRLNQIEAKLKDVLSRKQSQSTRYGQIFEQVVPFSKDFPFDPKKFRFIGNPIDGIVFDDDKIIFCEIKLNNSVLSPRQKSIKKMVDDKRVYWKEIRG
;
A
#
# COMPACT_ATOMS: atom_id res chain seq x y z
N MET A 1 3.44 40.36 -45.76
CA MET A 1 3.65 40.78 -44.36
C MET A 1 2.59 40.22 -43.41
N ILE A 2 1.28 40.32 -43.72
CA ILE A 2 0.20 39.80 -42.86
C ILE A 2 0.25 38.27 -42.69
N GLU A 3 0.49 37.52 -43.76
CA GLU A 3 0.58 36.05 -43.70
C GLU A 3 1.74 35.56 -42.81
N VAL A 4 2.90 36.21 -42.92
CA VAL A 4 4.07 35.92 -42.08
C VAL A 4 3.76 36.19 -40.60
N LEU A 5 3.05 37.29 -40.30
CA LEU A 5 2.63 37.62 -38.95
C LEU A 5 1.64 36.58 -38.40
N ALA A 6 0.69 36.12 -39.22
CA ALA A 6 -0.27 35.09 -38.83
C ALA A 6 0.42 33.75 -38.50
N ILE A 7 1.42 33.34 -39.29
CA ILE A 7 2.20 32.12 -39.03
C ILE A 7 3.00 32.24 -37.72
N LEU A 8 3.60 33.41 -37.45
CA LEU A 8 4.34 33.65 -36.20
C LEU A 8 3.42 33.64 -34.97
N ILE A 9 2.21 34.19 -35.07
CA ILE A 9 1.23 34.15 -33.99
C ILE A 9 0.77 32.70 -33.77
N LEU A 10 0.47 31.96 -34.84
CA LEU A 10 0.05 30.57 -34.75
C LEU A 10 1.14 29.69 -34.12
N SER A 11 2.40 29.86 -34.55
CA SER A 11 3.52 29.11 -33.99
C SER A 11 3.73 29.42 -32.51
N LEU A 12 3.61 30.69 -32.10
CA LEU A 12 3.67 31.09 -30.70
C LEU A 12 2.54 30.45 -29.88
N VAL A 13 1.31 30.44 -30.40
CA VAL A 13 0.17 29.80 -29.74
C VAL A 13 0.41 28.30 -29.56
N VAL A 14 0.91 27.61 -30.59
CA VAL A 14 1.24 26.17 -30.51
C VAL A 14 2.31 25.92 -29.44
N VAL A 15 3.36 26.74 -29.38
CA VAL A 15 4.43 26.63 -28.37
C VAL A 15 3.86 26.82 -26.95
N VAL A 16 3.01 27.84 -26.75
CA VAL A 16 2.36 28.08 -25.44
C VAL A 16 1.47 26.91 -25.04
N LEU A 17 0.66 26.38 -25.96
CA LEU A 17 -0.20 25.22 -25.70
C LEU A 17 0.65 23.97 -25.34
N TYR A 18 1.74 23.74 -26.06
CA TYR A 18 2.67 22.63 -25.77
C TYR A 18 3.29 22.76 -24.37
N MET A 19 3.74 23.97 -23.98
CA MET A 19 4.24 24.24 -22.63
C MET A 19 3.18 23.98 -21.56
N ARG A 20 1.91 24.38 -21.80
CA ARG A 20 0.80 24.13 -20.87
C ARG A 20 0.49 22.64 -20.73
N LEU A 21 0.51 21.88 -21.82
CA LEU A 21 0.32 20.43 -21.78
C LEU A 21 1.38 19.74 -20.91
N ASN A 22 2.66 20.08 -21.12
CA ASN A 22 3.76 19.53 -20.31
C ASN A 22 3.64 19.90 -18.83
N GLN A 23 3.20 21.13 -18.50
CA GLN A 23 2.94 21.53 -17.11
C GLN A 23 1.81 20.73 -16.47
N ILE A 24 0.73 20.45 -17.22
CA ILE A 24 -0.40 19.65 -16.73
C ILE A 24 0.05 18.20 -16.51
N GLU A 25 0.80 17.62 -17.44
CA GLU A 25 1.31 16.25 -17.31
C GLU A 25 2.23 16.10 -16.09
N ALA A 26 3.13 17.07 -15.87
CA ALA A 26 4.01 17.08 -14.71
C ALA A 26 3.23 17.17 -13.39
N LYS A 27 2.21 18.05 -13.31
CA LYS A 27 1.33 18.17 -12.13
C LYS A 27 0.53 16.90 -11.90
N LEU A 28 0.02 16.28 -12.96
CA LEU A 28 -0.73 15.03 -12.87
C LEU A 28 0.14 13.91 -12.31
N LYS A 29 1.38 13.76 -12.81
CA LYS A 29 2.35 12.78 -12.29
C LYS A 29 2.68 13.02 -10.81
N ASP A 30 2.88 14.26 -10.39
CA ASP A 30 3.14 14.60 -8.97
C ASP A 30 1.93 14.23 -8.08
N VAL A 31 0.72 14.61 -8.48
CA VAL A 31 -0.51 14.29 -7.74
C VAL A 31 -0.70 12.77 -7.62
N LEU A 32 -0.49 12.01 -8.70
CA LEU A 32 -0.61 10.56 -8.68
C LEU A 32 0.44 9.90 -7.76
N SER A 33 1.69 10.34 -7.83
CA SER A 33 2.76 9.87 -6.96
C SER A 33 2.46 10.14 -5.47
N ARG A 34 2.00 11.36 -5.15
CA ARG A 34 1.58 11.72 -3.79
C ARG A 34 0.40 10.89 -3.30
N LYS A 35 -0.58 10.63 -4.16
CA LYS A 35 -1.73 9.79 -3.82
C LYS A 35 -1.29 8.35 -3.52
N GLN A 36 -0.37 7.81 -4.32
CA GLN A 36 0.17 6.48 -4.11
C GLN A 36 0.97 6.39 -2.80
N SER A 37 1.86 7.34 -2.53
CA SER A 37 2.65 7.34 -1.30
C SER A 37 1.78 7.52 -0.05
N GLN A 38 0.76 8.37 -0.13
CA GLN A 38 -0.24 8.50 0.93
C GLN A 38 -1.01 7.20 1.13
N SER A 39 -1.49 6.55 0.07
CA SER A 39 -2.21 5.27 0.17
C SER A 39 -1.36 4.20 0.85
N THR A 40 -0.07 4.11 0.52
CA THR A 40 0.87 3.17 1.19
C THR A 40 1.05 3.53 2.66
N ARG A 41 1.24 4.80 2.99
CA ARG A 41 1.41 5.27 4.37
C ARG A 41 0.15 5.05 5.22
N TYR A 42 -1.04 5.32 4.66
CA TYR A 42 -2.30 5.00 5.32
C TYR A 42 -2.47 3.48 5.52
N GLY A 43 -1.99 2.68 4.56
CA GLY A 43 -1.83 1.22 4.68
C GLY A 43 -1.14 0.81 5.98
N GLN A 44 0.09 1.29 6.14
CA GLN A 44 0.95 0.97 7.28
C GLN A 44 0.39 1.45 8.63
N ILE A 45 -0.25 2.62 8.65
CA ILE A 45 -0.89 3.14 9.88
C ILE A 45 -2.10 2.27 10.23
N PHE A 46 -2.91 1.91 9.23
CA PHE A 46 -4.09 1.09 9.46
C PHE A 46 -3.72 -0.31 9.96
N GLU A 47 -2.67 -0.94 9.43
CA GLU A 47 -2.15 -2.22 9.96
C GLU A 47 -1.87 -2.18 11.48
N GLN A 48 -1.44 -1.03 12.00
CA GLN A 48 -1.19 -0.84 13.44
C GLN A 48 -2.45 -0.50 14.24
N VAL A 49 -3.46 0.11 13.61
CA VAL A 49 -4.68 0.61 14.27
C VAL A 49 -5.85 -0.38 14.18
N VAL A 50 -5.89 -1.23 13.16
CA VAL A 50 -6.96 -2.23 12.93
C VAL A 50 -7.24 -3.11 14.12
N PRO A 51 -6.24 -3.59 14.88
CA PRO A 51 -6.52 -4.38 16.06
C PRO A 51 -7.46 -3.66 17.05
N PHE A 52 -7.56 -2.34 17.02
CA PHE A 52 -8.43 -1.53 17.87
C PHE A 52 -9.73 -1.06 17.18
N SER A 53 -9.97 -1.50 15.94
CA SER A 53 -11.20 -1.20 15.20
C SER A 53 -12.35 -2.12 15.64
N LYS A 54 -13.59 -1.68 15.45
CA LYS A 54 -14.80 -2.48 15.79
C LYS A 54 -14.94 -3.75 14.95
N ASP A 55 -14.31 -3.78 13.77
CA ASP A 55 -14.43 -4.87 12.80
C ASP A 55 -13.30 -5.91 12.95
N PHE A 56 -12.39 -5.74 13.92
CA PHE A 56 -11.37 -6.74 14.21
C PHE A 56 -12.03 -7.95 14.90
N PRO A 57 -11.95 -9.16 14.31
CA PRO A 57 -12.73 -10.30 14.76
C PRO A 57 -12.18 -10.98 16.03
N PHE A 58 -11.08 -10.48 16.61
CA PHE A 58 -10.40 -11.07 17.76
C PHE A 58 -10.27 -10.06 18.90
N ASP A 59 -9.97 -10.55 20.11
CA ASP A 59 -9.62 -9.65 21.23
C ASP A 59 -8.32 -8.90 20.91
N PRO A 60 -8.34 -7.55 20.84
CA PRO A 60 -7.15 -6.74 20.59
C PRO A 60 -6.01 -7.02 21.59
N LYS A 61 -6.34 -7.41 22.83
CA LYS A 61 -5.35 -7.71 23.88
C LYS A 61 -4.59 -9.00 23.63
N LYS A 62 -5.17 -9.92 22.85
CA LYS A 62 -4.56 -11.20 22.46
C LYS A 62 -3.73 -11.09 21.17
N PHE A 63 -3.82 -9.96 20.46
CA PHE A 63 -3.03 -9.68 19.27
C PHE A 63 -1.61 -9.20 19.65
N ARG A 64 -0.60 -9.66 18.91
CA ARG A 64 0.80 -9.22 18.99
C ARG A 64 1.27 -8.82 17.60
N PHE A 65 1.62 -7.55 17.46
CA PHE A 65 2.14 -6.98 16.22
C PHE A 65 3.56 -7.48 15.94
N ILE A 66 3.86 -7.73 14.66
CA ILE A 66 5.15 -8.16 14.11
C ILE A 66 5.57 -7.24 12.95
N GLY A 67 4.67 -7.00 11.99
CA GLY A 67 4.92 -6.20 10.78
C GLY A 67 5.40 -7.01 9.58
N ASN A 68 6.71 -7.15 9.37
CA ASN A 68 7.27 -7.88 8.22
C ASN A 68 7.80 -9.25 8.65
N PRO A 69 7.42 -10.37 8.00
CA PRO A 69 6.62 -10.52 6.77
C PRO A 69 5.11 -10.76 6.93
N ILE A 70 4.60 -10.74 8.16
CA ILE A 70 3.18 -10.83 8.52
C ILE A 70 2.89 -9.81 9.61
N ASP A 71 1.73 -9.16 9.57
CA ASP A 71 1.39 -8.06 10.47
C ASP A 71 1.33 -8.45 11.95
N GLY A 72 0.83 -9.63 12.29
CA GLY A 72 0.86 -10.10 13.67
C GLY A 72 0.36 -11.52 13.91
N ILE A 73 0.29 -11.87 15.20
CA ILE A 73 -0.20 -13.15 15.70
C ILE A 73 -1.24 -12.91 16.79
N VAL A 74 -2.36 -13.65 16.75
CA VAL A 74 -3.31 -13.73 17.87
C VAL A 74 -3.03 -15.00 18.67
N PHE A 75 -2.81 -14.82 19.97
CA PHE A 75 -2.71 -15.91 20.93
C PHE A 75 -4.07 -16.07 21.63
N ASP A 76 -4.96 -16.84 21.01
CA ASP A 76 -6.26 -17.13 21.59
C ASP A 76 -6.17 -18.30 22.59
N ASP A 77 -7.29 -18.65 23.22
CA ASP A 77 -7.29 -19.65 24.30
C ASP A 77 -6.99 -21.07 23.79
N ASP A 78 -7.37 -21.40 22.54
CA ASP A 78 -7.26 -22.73 21.95
C ASP A 78 -6.44 -22.78 20.64
N LYS A 79 -5.97 -21.63 20.14
CA LYS A 79 -5.31 -21.52 18.84
C LYS A 79 -4.37 -20.32 18.75
N ILE A 80 -3.37 -20.47 17.89
CA ILE A 80 -2.46 -19.39 17.48
C ILE A 80 -2.77 -19.05 16.03
N ILE A 81 -3.10 -17.79 15.75
CA ILE A 81 -3.55 -17.34 14.43
C ILE A 81 -2.52 -16.37 13.86
N PHE A 82 -2.01 -16.66 12.66
CA PHE A 82 -1.22 -15.71 11.90
C PHE A 82 -2.15 -14.75 11.15
N CYS A 83 -1.99 -13.46 11.37
CA CYS A 83 -2.90 -12.44 10.86
C CYS A 83 -2.16 -11.50 9.92
N GLU A 84 -2.68 -11.38 8.70
CA GLU A 84 -2.33 -10.34 7.75
C GLU A 84 -3.57 -9.45 7.57
N ILE A 85 -3.37 -8.15 7.69
CA ILE A 85 -4.36 -7.09 7.63
C ILE A 85 -4.21 -6.43 6.26
N LYS A 86 -5.29 -6.45 5.49
CA LYS A 86 -5.35 -5.84 4.16
C LYS A 86 -6.43 -4.78 4.12
N LEU A 87 -6.09 -3.62 3.57
CA LEU A 87 -7.07 -2.59 3.23
C LEU A 87 -7.69 -2.86 1.86
N ASN A 88 -9.02 -2.81 1.78
CA ASN A 88 -9.78 -2.91 0.53
C ASN A 88 -9.39 -4.17 -0.29
N ASN A 89 -9.19 -4.01 -1.60
CA ASN A 89 -8.85 -5.09 -2.54
C ASN A 89 -7.35 -5.45 -2.56
N SER A 90 -6.59 -5.17 -1.49
CA SER A 90 -5.17 -5.52 -1.46
C SER A 90 -4.97 -7.03 -1.31
N VAL A 91 -4.07 -7.58 -2.13
CA VAL A 91 -3.80 -9.02 -2.22
C VAL A 91 -2.53 -9.35 -1.43
N LEU A 92 -2.44 -10.58 -0.90
CA LEU A 92 -1.21 -11.10 -0.29
C LEU A 92 -0.02 -11.01 -1.24
N SER A 93 1.12 -10.55 -0.74
CA SER A 93 2.39 -10.59 -1.46
C SER A 93 2.85 -12.04 -1.69
N PRO A 94 3.76 -12.31 -2.66
CA PRO A 94 4.29 -13.66 -2.87
C PRO A 94 4.89 -14.29 -1.61
N ARG A 95 5.57 -13.47 -0.78
CA ARG A 95 6.14 -13.92 0.51
C ARG A 95 5.03 -14.28 1.51
N GLN A 96 3.99 -13.46 1.63
CA GLN A 96 2.84 -13.73 2.49
C GLN A 96 2.07 -14.98 2.05
N LYS A 97 1.88 -15.18 0.74
CA LYS A 97 1.27 -16.40 0.19
C LYS A 97 2.08 -17.65 0.54
N SER A 98 3.41 -17.57 0.46
CA SER A 98 4.30 -18.66 0.86
C SER A 98 4.15 -19.00 2.34
N ILE A 99 4.08 -17.99 3.21
CA ILE A 99 3.88 -18.20 4.65
C ILE A 99 2.50 -18.77 4.95
N LYS A 100 1.44 -18.24 4.33
CA LYS A 100 0.10 -18.82 4.44
C LYS A 100 0.12 -20.30 4.09
N LYS A 101 0.77 -20.68 2.98
CA LYS A 101 0.93 -22.07 2.58
C LYS A 101 1.70 -22.91 3.61
N MET A 102 2.75 -22.37 4.23
CA MET A 102 3.45 -23.08 5.32
C MET A 102 2.53 -23.34 6.51
N VAL A 103 1.67 -22.38 6.88
CA VAL A 103 0.66 -22.56 7.94
C VAL A 103 -0.39 -23.60 7.54
N ASP A 104 -0.96 -23.49 6.33
CA ASP A 104 -1.97 -24.43 5.81
C ASP A 104 -1.41 -25.87 5.74
N ASP A 105 -0.15 -26.02 5.32
CA ASP A 105 0.57 -27.31 5.23
C ASP A 105 1.06 -27.82 6.62
N LYS A 106 0.71 -27.15 7.73
CA LYS A 106 1.14 -27.46 9.11
C LYS A 106 2.66 -27.47 9.31
N ARG A 107 3.40 -26.68 8.54
CA ARG A 107 4.86 -26.50 8.64
C ARG A 107 5.23 -25.40 9.64
N VAL A 108 4.65 -25.47 10.84
CA VAL A 108 4.89 -24.56 11.95
C VAL A 108 5.43 -25.37 13.12
N TYR A 109 6.57 -24.96 13.68
CA TYR A 109 7.32 -25.75 14.65
C TYR A 109 7.64 -24.93 15.90
N TRP A 110 7.51 -25.55 17.06
CA TRP A 110 8.01 -25.00 18.32
C TRP A 110 9.49 -25.34 18.49
N LYS A 111 10.32 -24.34 18.79
CA LYS A 111 11.74 -24.55 19.10
C LYS A 111 12.17 -23.61 20.22
N GLU A 112 12.62 -24.19 21.33
CA GLU A 112 13.24 -23.46 22.42
C GLU A 112 14.73 -23.30 22.14
N ILE A 113 15.25 -22.08 22.22
CA ILE A 113 16.68 -21.78 22.11
C ILE A 113 17.11 -21.26 23.47
N ARG A 114 18.04 -21.96 24.12
CA ARG A 114 18.67 -21.52 25.37
C ARG A 114 20.04 -20.94 25.05
N GLY A 115 20.32 -19.78 25.59
CA GLY A 115 21.64 -19.14 25.59
C GLY A 115 22.15 -19.01 27.01
#